data_AF-A0A7C9RTV1-F1
#
_entry.id   AF-A0A7C9RTV1-F1
#
_cell.length_a   1.000
_cell.length_b   1.000
_cell.length_c   1.000
_cell.angle_alpha   90.00
_cell.angle_beta   90.00
_cell.angle_gamma   90.00
#
_symmetry.space_group_name_H-M   'P 1'
#
loop_
_entity.id
_entity.type
_entity.pdbx_description
1 polymer ?
#
loop_
_entity_poly.entity_id
_entity_poly.type
_entity_poly.pdbx_seq_one_letter_code
_entity_poly.pdbx_strand_id
1 'polypeptide(L)'
;MSRRRALAGGAGVFGGALLGTRGAAAQSAPAVKGAPAAREWTAAHTQNGWPVVPEVAPIWVQGSGLAVSVLPGDVAAVLLHCVRRYCYRAGGRWHDGDLRGHTTDRAVAAEYESNHLSGTAIAIRPSCYPLGIGGGFFGHELAVIRDVLAECEGVVRWGGDLRPVKESHFQIDVPPGDPRLGAVAEKLRGLRVG
;
A
#
# COMPACT_ATOMS: atom_id res chain seq x y z
N MET A 1 0.89 59.46 30.17
CA MET A 1 1.97 59.71 31.13
C MET A 1 3.26 59.09 30.58
N SER A 2 4.36 59.83 30.69
CA SER A 2 5.68 59.57 30.08
C SER A 2 6.68 59.10 31.14
N ARG A 3 7.83 58.55 30.68
CA ARG A 3 9.17 58.34 31.34
C ARG A 3 9.40 56.89 31.84
N ARG A 4 10.51 56.17 31.56
CA ARG A 4 11.96 56.44 31.33
C ARG A 4 12.56 55.28 30.48
N ARG A 5 13.42 55.49 29.46
CA ARG A 5 14.91 55.64 29.46
C ARG A 5 15.65 54.36 29.95
N ALA A 6 16.75 53.84 29.36
CA ALA A 6 17.77 54.42 28.48
C ALA A 6 18.57 53.34 27.69
N LEU A 7 19.39 53.83 26.75
CA LEU A 7 20.28 53.16 25.79
C LEU A 7 21.58 52.58 26.38
N ALA A 8 22.15 51.60 25.69
CA ALA A 8 23.56 51.48 25.31
C ALA A 8 23.62 50.34 24.27
N GLY A 9 24.23 50.41 23.09
CA GLY A 9 25.42 51.13 22.65
C GLY A 9 26.35 50.08 22.04
N GLY A 10 26.52 50.08 20.72
CA GLY A 10 27.36 49.11 20.04
C GLY A 10 27.28 49.21 18.52
N ALA A 11 27.86 50.27 17.96
CA ALA A 11 28.11 50.39 16.53
C ALA A 11 29.38 49.61 16.18
N GLY A 12 29.29 48.73 15.19
CA GLY A 12 30.43 48.12 14.52
C GLY A 12 30.14 48.06 13.02
N VAL A 13 30.68 49.02 12.27
CA VAL A 13 30.72 49.00 10.80
C VAL A 13 32.15 48.69 10.38
N PHE A 14 32.35 47.49 9.84
CA PHE A 14 33.36 47.15 8.84
C PHE A 14 32.61 46.20 7.89
N GLY A 15 32.29 46.56 6.65
CA GLY A 15 33.24 46.85 5.59
C GLY A 15 33.56 45.54 4.87
N GLY A 16 32.79 45.18 3.84
CA GLY A 16 33.06 43.99 3.03
C GLY A 16 31.88 43.52 2.18
N ALA A 17 31.76 44.06 0.98
CA ALA A 17 30.90 43.50 -0.06
C ALA A 17 31.44 42.15 -0.53
N LEU A 18 30.62 41.10 -0.46
CA LEU A 18 30.71 39.93 -1.34
C LEU A 18 29.30 39.52 -1.74
N LEU A 19 28.94 39.85 -2.99
CA LEU A 19 27.89 39.14 -3.71
C LEU A 19 28.28 37.66 -3.76
N GLY A 20 27.45 36.81 -3.16
CA GLY A 20 27.59 35.37 -3.23
C GLY A 20 26.23 34.72 -3.10
N THR A 21 25.53 34.56 -4.22
CA THR A 21 24.41 33.63 -4.34
C THR A 21 24.94 32.21 -4.14
N ARG A 22 24.87 31.70 -2.91
CA ARG A 22 25.07 30.27 -2.64
C ARG A 22 23.75 29.71 -2.16
N GLY A 23 23.12 28.95 -3.06
CA GLY A 23 21.86 28.28 -2.84
C GLY A 23 21.89 27.48 -1.54
N ALA A 24 20.77 27.55 -0.82
CA ALA A 24 20.48 26.59 0.23
C ALA A 24 20.52 25.19 -0.39
N ALA A 25 21.63 24.47 -0.18
CA ALA A 25 21.67 23.06 -0.43
C ALA A 25 20.62 22.43 0.48
N ALA A 26 19.51 21.99 -0.11
CA ALA A 26 18.56 21.14 0.55
C ALA A 26 19.34 19.93 1.07
N GLN A 27 19.52 19.86 2.39
CA GLN A 27 20.08 18.69 3.04
C GLN A 27 19.14 17.54 2.72
N SER A 28 19.58 16.68 1.81
CA SER A 28 18.89 15.45 1.46
C SER A 28 18.76 14.65 2.75
N ALA A 29 17.53 14.36 3.17
CA ALA A 29 17.29 13.46 4.29
C ALA A 29 18.04 12.15 4.04
N PRO A 30 18.65 11.53 5.07
CA PRO A 30 19.40 10.30 4.88
C PRO A 30 18.47 9.24 4.29
N ALA A 31 18.90 8.66 3.16
CA ALA A 31 18.21 7.54 2.55
C ALA A 31 18.06 6.42 3.59
N VAL A 32 16.82 5.98 3.83
CA VAL A 32 16.54 4.79 4.63
C VAL A 32 17.29 3.63 3.98
N LYS A 33 18.38 3.18 4.63
CA LYS A 33 19.09 1.97 4.23
C LYS A 33 18.12 0.78 4.36
N GLY A 34 17.76 0.13 3.26
CA GLY A 34 17.18 -1.22 3.31
C GLY A 34 16.06 -1.58 2.34
N ALA A 35 15.55 -0.66 1.50
CA ALA A 35 14.60 -1.07 0.47
C ALA A 35 15.34 -1.89 -0.61
N PRO A 36 14.91 -3.12 -0.93
CA PRO A 36 15.52 -3.89 -2.01
C PRO A 36 15.39 -3.11 -3.32
N ALA A 37 16.46 -3.11 -4.12
CA ALA A 37 16.46 -2.45 -5.42
C ALA A 37 15.40 -3.11 -6.31
N ALA A 38 14.55 -2.29 -6.92
CA ALA A 38 13.53 -2.80 -7.83
C ALA A 38 14.20 -3.49 -9.03
N ARG A 39 13.69 -4.67 -9.39
CA ARG A 39 14.06 -5.40 -10.60
C ARG A 39 12.90 -5.42 -11.58
N GLU A 40 13.21 -5.50 -12.86
CA GLU A 40 12.20 -5.65 -13.89
C GLU A 40 11.64 -7.09 -13.92
N TRP A 41 10.32 -7.22 -13.93
CA TRP A 41 9.62 -8.50 -14.08
C TRP A 41 9.38 -8.84 -15.56
N THR A 42 10.12 -9.82 -16.07
CA THR A 42 10.09 -10.23 -17.48
C THR A 42 9.22 -11.46 -17.76
N ALA A 43 8.79 -12.20 -16.74
CA ALA A 43 8.00 -13.40 -16.93
C ALA A 43 6.56 -13.09 -17.39
N ALA A 44 5.99 -14.01 -18.18
CA ALA A 44 4.60 -13.93 -18.64
C ALA A 44 3.58 -14.24 -17.54
N HIS A 45 4.01 -14.93 -16.48
CA HIS A 45 3.20 -15.23 -15.30
C HIS A 45 3.77 -14.50 -14.08
N THR A 46 2.90 -14.15 -13.15
CA THR A 46 3.25 -13.54 -11.86
C THR A 46 3.67 -14.61 -10.86
N GLN A 47 4.21 -14.21 -9.71
CA GLN A 47 4.72 -15.14 -8.70
C GLN A 47 3.69 -16.19 -8.27
N ASN A 48 2.41 -15.84 -8.16
CA ASN A 48 1.33 -16.76 -7.82
C ASN A 48 0.78 -17.59 -9.02
N GLY A 49 1.46 -17.57 -10.17
CA GLY A 49 1.13 -18.40 -11.33
C GLY A 49 0.05 -17.84 -12.26
N TRP A 50 -0.47 -16.64 -12.01
CA TRP A 50 -1.46 -15.99 -12.88
C TRP A 50 -0.80 -15.29 -14.07
N PRO A 51 -1.43 -15.28 -15.26
CA PRO A 51 -0.88 -14.57 -16.41
C PRO A 51 -0.87 -13.05 -16.17
N VAL A 52 0.19 -12.38 -16.61
CA VAL A 52 0.24 -10.91 -16.66
C VAL A 52 -0.81 -10.41 -17.64
N VAL A 53 -1.60 -9.41 -17.24
CA VAL A 53 -2.67 -8.84 -18.06
C VAL A 53 -2.36 -7.37 -18.39
N PRO A 54 -2.69 -6.89 -19.60
CA PRO A 54 -2.33 -5.54 -20.04
C PRO A 54 -3.19 -4.46 -19.35
N GLU A 55 -4.43 -4.78 -19.01
CA GLU A 55 -5.38 -3.83 -18.45
C GLU A 55 -6.39 -4.54 -17.56
N VAL A 56 -6.79 -3.86 -16.48
CA VAL A 56 -7.87 -4.28 -15.60
C VAL A 56 -8.69 -3.06 -15.22
N ALA A 57 -9.99 -3.08 -15.55
CA ALA A 57 -10.89 -2.00 -15.19
C ALA A 57 -11.08 -1.90 -13.66
N PRO A 58 -11.20 -0.68 -13.11
CA PRO A 58 -11.47 -0.50 -11.69
C PRO A 58 -12.88 -0.97 -11.32
N ILE A 59 -12.99 -1.65 -10.18
CA ILE A 59 -14.27 -2.11 -9.61
C ILE A 59 -14.51 -1.36 -8.30
N TRP A 60 -15.73 -0.85 -8.13
CA TRP A 60 -16.13 -0.18 -6.89
C TRP A 60 -16.20 -1.15 -5.72
N VAL A 61 -15.55 -0.75 -4.63
CA VAL A 61 -15.61 -1.41 -3.33
C VAL A 61 -16.89 -0.94 -2.64
N GLN A 62 -17.92 -1.78 -2.71
CA GLN A 62 -19.25 -1.52 -2.13
C GLN A 62 -19.15 -1.04 -0.67
N GLY A 63 -19.85 0.06 -0.37
CA GLY A 63 -19.92 0.64 0.98
C GLY A 63 -18.69 1.43 1.45
N SER A 64 -17.66 1.60 0.61
CA SER A 64 -16.45 2.35 0.99
C SER A 64 -16.21 3.64 0.18
N GLY A 65 -16.85 3.80 -0.97
CA GLY A 65 -16.58 4.91 -1.90
C GLY A 65 -15.23 4.81 -2.63
N LEU A 66 -14.52 3.69 -2.51
CA LEU A 66 -13.24 3.43 -3.18
C LEU A 66 -13.45 2.57 -4.43
N ALA A 67 -12.53 2.65 -5.38
CA ALA A 67 -12.43 1.74 -6.51
C ALA A 67 -11.02 1.17 -6.61
N VAL A 68 -10.90 -0.07 -7.12
CA VAL A 68 -9.60 -0.73 -7.31
C VAL A 68 -9.64 -1.63 -8.54
N SER A 69 -8.59 -1.58 -9.36
CA SER A 69 -8.42 -2.48 -10.48
C SER A 69 -7.99 -3.87 -9.99
N VAL A 70 -8.88 -4.85 -10.06
CA VAL A 70 -8.59 -6.26 -9.72
C VAL A 70 -9.24 -7.16 -10.76
N LEU A 71 -8.64 -8.32 -11.02
CA LEU A 71 -9.16 -9.24 -12.01
C LEU A 71 -10.62 -9.60 -11.67
N PRO A 72 -11.56 -9.54 -12.62
CA PRO A 72 -12.98 -9.75 -12.35
C PRO A 72 -13.29 -11.21 -11.91
N GLY A 73 -14.53 -11.45 -11.52
CA GLY A 73 -14.99 -12.78 -11.12
C GLY A 73 -14.64 -13.10 -9.66
N ASP A 74 -14.06 -14.27 -9.43
CA ASP A 74 -13.80 -14.79 -8.09
C ASP A 74 -12.66 -14.05 -7.38
N VAL A 75 -11.63 -13.62 -8.14
CA VAL A 75 -10.54 -12.77 -7.63
C VAL A 75 -11.12 -11.47 -7.06
N ALA A 76 -11.94 -10.75 -7.84
CA ALA A 76 -12.61 -9.54 -7.38
C ALA A 76 -13.49 -9.82 -6.15
N ALA A 77 -14.25 -10.92 -6.13
CA ALA A 77 -15.11 -11.25 -5.00
C ALA A 77 -14.32 -11.35 -3.68
N VAL A 78 -13.17 -12.01 -3.71
CA VAL A 78 -12.29 -12.23 -2.56
C VAL A 78 -11.49 -10.98 -2.18
N LEU A 79 -10.84 -10.31 -3.12
CA LEU A 79 -10.00 -9.15 -2.79
C LEU A 79 -10.83 -7.94 -2.35
N LEU A 80 -12.00 -7.69 -2.97
CA LEU A 80 -12.90 -6.62 -2.53
C LEU A 80 -13.50 -6.93 -1.14
N HIS A 81 -13.57 -8.20 -0.74
CA HIS A 81 -13.93 -8.57 0.62
C HIS A 81 -12.88 -8.15 1.63
N CYS A 82 -11.60 -8.41 1.33
CA CYS A 82 -10.48 -7.95 2.17
C CYS A 82 -10.51 -6.43 2.35
N VAL A 83 -10.68 -5.67 1.26
CA VAL A 83 -10.76 -4.19 1.33
C VAL A 83 -11.93 -3.75 2.20
N ARG A 84 -13.15 -4.28 1.97
CA ARG A 84 -14.34 -3.90 2.74
C ARG A 84 -14.15 -4.11 4.24
N ARG A 85 -13.67 -5.29 4.64
CA ARG A 85 -13.47 -5.63 6.05
C ARG A 85 -12.38 -4.76 6.69
N TYR A 86 -11.34 -4.42 5.94
CA TYR A 86 -10.35 -3.45 6.38
C TYR A 86 -10.94 -2.04 6.55
N CYS A 87 -11.71 -1.55 5.58
CA CYS A 87 -12.29 -0.21 5.57
C CYS A 87 -13.24 0.05 6.75
N TYR A 88 -14.06 -0.93 7.12
CA TYR A 88 -14.96 -0.78 8.27
C TYR A 88 -14.24 -0.58 9.59
N ARG A 89 -12.96 -0.94 9.65
CA ARG A 89 -12.17 -0.88 10.86
C ARG A 89 -11.22 0.31 10.91
N ALA A 90 -10.55 0.61 9.79
CA ALA A 90 -9.46 1.58 9.76
C ALA A 90 -9.91 3.01 10.08
N GLY A 91 -11.19 3.33 9.87
CA GLY A 91 -11.73 4.67 10.08
C GLY A 91 -10.98 5.76 9.27
N GLY A 92 -11.46 6.99 9.38
CA GLY A 92 -10.80 8.15 8.78
C GLY A 92 -10.99 8.32 7.28
N ARG A 93 -10.32 9.35 6.74
CA ARG A 93 -10.42 9.78 5.35
C ARG A 93 -9.47 8.96 4.48
N TRP A 94 -9.96 8.59 3.29
CA TRP A 94 -9.18 7.96 2.23
C TRP A 94 -8.70 8.99 1.21
N HIS A 95 -7.51 8.79 0.70
CA HIS A 95 -6.88 9.61 -0.32
C HIS A 95 -6.52 8.76 -1.55
N ASP A 96 -6.27 9.45 -2.66
CA ASP A 96 -5.74 8.81 -3.85
C ASP A 96 -4.42 8.09 -3.53
N GLY A 97 -4.29 6.83 -3.96
CA GLY A 97 -3.14 5.99 -3.67
C GLY A 97 -3.24 5.18 -2.36
N ASP A 98 -4.25 5.42 -1.51
CA ASP A 98 -4.50 4.59 -0.33
C ASP A 98 -5.04 3.19 -0.68
N LEU A 99 -5.45 2.97 -1.92
CA LEU A 99 -5.81 1.66 -2.43
C LEU A 99 -5.21 1.47 -3.82
N ARG A 100 -4.30 0.49 -3.94
CA ARG A 100 -3.65 0.13 -5.20
C ARG A 100 -4.04 -1.28 -5.60
N GLY A 101 -4.34 -1.47 -6.88
CA GLY A 101 -4.64 -2.76 -7.49
C GLY A 101 -3.66 -3.10 -8.61
N HIS A 102 -4.20 -3.49 -9.76
CA HIS A 102 -3.45 -3.78 -10.98
C HIS A 102 -2.54 -2.63 -11.40
N THR A 103 -1.43 -2.97 -12.02
CA THR A 103 -0.47 -2.03 -12.60
C THR A 103 0.20 -2.68 -13.81
N THR A 104 0.66 -1.86 -14.75
CA THR A 104 1.51 -2.28 -15.87
C THR A 104 2.99 -2.02 -15.62
N ASP A 105 3.33 -1.37 -14.50
CA ASP A 105 4.71 -1.16 -14.07
C ASP A 105 5.33 -2.49 -13.64
N ARG A 106 6.36 -2.92 -14.38
CA ARG A 106 7.07 -4.17 -14.17
C ARG A 106 8.20 -4.07 -13.15
N ALA A 107 8.45 -2.90 -12.57
CA ALA A 107 9.41 -2.74 -11.49
C ALA A 107 8.89 -3.35 -10.19
N VAL A 108 9.53 -4.42 -9.72
CA VAL A 108 9.16 -5.13 -8.49
C VAL A 108 10.35 -5.16 -7.52
N ALA A 109 10.13 -4.77 -6.27
CA ALA A 109 11.13 -4.81 -5.21
C ALA A 109 11.05 -6.12 -4.39
N ALA A 110 9.90 -6.80 -4.42
CA ALA A 110 9.73 -8.18 -3.96
C ALA A 110 8.93 -9.02 -4.98
N GLU A 111 9.17 -10.33 -5.04
CA GLU A 111 8.57 -11.18 -6.09
C GLU A 111 7.04 -11.18 -6.05
N TYR A 112 6.46 -11.17 -4.86
CA TYR A 112 5.00 -11.13 -4.68
C TYR A 112 4.36 -9.83 -5.19
N GLU A 113 5.13 -8.75 -5.36
CA GLU A 113 4.60 -7.51 -5.96
C GLU A 113 4.27 -7.69 -7.45
N SER A 114 4.88 -8.68 -8.11
CA SER A 114 4.51 -9.03 -9.48
C SER A 114 3.03 -9.41 -9.61
N ASN A 115 2.37 -9.87 -8.54
CA ASN A 115 0.95 -10.25 -8.56
C ASN A 115 0.01 -9.05 -8.83
N HIS A 116 0.50 -7.81 -8.72
CA HIS A 116 -0.23 -6.64 -9.23
C HIS A 116 -0.35 -6.66 -10.77
N LEU A 117 0.61 -7.23 -11.51
CA LEU A 117 0.59 -7.30 -12.97
C LEU A 117 -0.53 -8.20 -13.52
N SER A 118 -1.03 -9.16 -12.72
CA SER A 118 -2.15 -10.04 -13.06
C SER A 118 -3.48 -9.57 -12.47
N GLY A 119 -3.49 -8.48 -11.70
CA GLY A 119 -4.68 -7.98 -11.01
C GLY A 119 -5.12 -8.88 -9.84
N THR A 120 -4.21 -9.70 -9.31
CA THR A 120 -4.48 -10.67 -8.23
C THR A 120 -3.89 -10.26 -6.88
N ALA A 121 -3.41 -9.02 -6.79
CA ALA A 121 -2.97 -8.41 -5.54
C ALA A 121 -3.49 -6.98 -5.39
N ILE A 122 -3.62 -6.57 -4.14
CA ILE A 122 -3.98 -5.23 -3.72
C ILE A 122 -3.03 -4.75 -2.62
N ALA A 123 -2.85 -3.44 -2.53
CA ALA A 123 -2.17 -2.80 -1.41
C ALA A 123 -3.05 -1.73 -0.78
N ILE A 124 -3.26 -1.81 0.53
CA ILE A 124 -4.06 -0.86 1.31
C ILE A 124 -3.13 0.03 2.13
N ARG A 125 -3.21 1.35 1.94
CA ARG A 125 -2.33 2.39 2.50
C ARG A 125 -0.84 2.04 2.38
N PRO A 126 -0.33 1.81 1.15
CA PRO A 126 1.07 1.40 0.94
C PRO A 126 2.10 2.41 1.44
N SER A 127 1.73 3.70 1.55
CA SER A 127 2.58 4.75 2.15
C SER A 127 2.73 4.60 3.67
N CYS A 128 1.68 4.14 4.37
CA CYS A 128 1.70 3.89 5.81
C CYS A 128 2.39 2.57 6.16
N TYR A 129 2.27 1.57 5.29
CA TYR A 129 2.79 0.21 5.50
C TYR A 129 3.74 -0.18 4.35
N PRO A 130 4.94 0.43 4.29
CA PRO A 130 5.90 0.23 3.21
C PRO A 130 6.60 -1.13 3.29
N LEU A 131 7.24 -1.51 2.18
CA LEU A 131 8.01 -2.74 2.05
C LEU A 131 9.18 -2.79 3.06
N GLY A 132 9.38 -3.94 3.67
CA GLY A 132 10.44 -4.22 4.65
C GLY A 132 10.14 -3.74 6.07
N ILE A 133 9.04 -3.00 6.28
CA ILE A 133 8.64 -2.46 7.59
C ILE A 133 7.36 -3.18 8.05
N GLY A 134 7.41 -3.72 9.27
CA GLY A 134 6.27 -4.36 9.92
C GLY A 134 6.08 -3.86 11.34
N GLY A 135 5.01 -4.30 12.00
CA GLY A 135 4.61 -3.82 13.32
C GLY A 135 3.82 -2.50 13.28
N GLY A 136 3.22 -2.16 12.14
CA GLY A 136 2.39 -0.97 11.98
C GLY A 136 0.98 -1.13 12.55
N PHE A 137 0.55 -2.35 12.86
CA PHE A 137 -0.77 -2.64 13.41
C PHE A 137 -0.72 -2.93 14.91
N PHE A 138 -1.68 -2.38 15.65
CA PHE A 138 -1.93 -2.74 17.05
C PHE A 138 -2.45 -4.19 17.16
N GLY A 139 -2.33 -4.82 18.34
CA GLY A 139 -2.75 -6.22 18.53
C GLY A 139 -4.21 -6.48 18.15
N HIS A 140 -5.12 -5.57 18.53
CA HIS A 140 -6.50 -5.66 18.09
C HIS A 140 -6.63 -5.52 16.56
N GLU A 141 -5.81 -4.69 15.90
CA GLU A 141 -5.73 -4.48 14.43
C GLU A 141 -5.38 -5.76 13.68
N LEU A 142 -4.33 -6.41 14.15
CA LEU A 142 -3.91 -7.71 13.65
C LEU A 142 -5.03 -8.76 13.78
N ALA A 143 -5.81 -8.76 14.87
CA ALA A 143 -6.89 -9.72 15.04
C ALA A 143 -7.93 -9.68 13.91
N VAL A 144 -8.35 -8.48 13.44
CA VAL A 144 -9.28 -8.41 12.29
C VAL A 144 -8.61 -8.85 11.00
N ILE A 145 -7.32 -8.55 10.80
CA ILE A 145 -6.62 -9.07 9.62
C ILE A 145 -6.63 -10.60 9.65
N ARG A 146 -6.41 -11.22 10.82
CA ARG A 146 -6.51 -12.68 10.98
C ARG A 146 -7.92 -13.20 10.73
N ASP A 147 -8.96 -12.52 11.22
CA ASP A 147 -10.35 -12.90 10.95
C ASP A 147 -10.67 -12.84 9.46
N VAL A 148 -10.23 -11.79 8.76
CA VAL A 148 -10.41 -11.65 7.30
C VAL A 148 -9.71 -12.79 6.56
N LEU A 149 -8.48 -13.14 6.95
CA LEU A 149 -7.77 -14.26 6.34
C LEU A 149 -8.43 -15.61 6.62
N ALA A 150 -9.00 -15.79 7.81
CA ALA A 150 -9.76 -16.98 8.17
C ALA A 150 -11.06 -17.09 7.35
N GLU A 151 -11.78 -15.98 7.15
CA GLU A 151 -12.94 -15.92 6.26
C GLU A 151 -12.58 -16.27 4.80
N CYS A 152 -11.33 -16.03 4.39
CA CYS A 152 -10.79 -16.36 3.07
C CYS A 152 -10.22 -17.77 2.98
N GLU A 153 -10.27 -18.59 4.03
CA GLU A 153 -9.97 -20.03 4.00
C GLU A 153 -8.66 -20.42 3.28
N GLY A 154 -7.63 -19.59 3.43
CA GLY A 154 -6.31 -19.84 2.84
C GLY A 154 -6.17 -19.51 1.34
N VAL A 155 -7.18 -18.96 0.68
CA VAL A 155 -7.03 -18.48 -0.72
C VAL A 155 -6.40 -17.10 -0.81
N VAL A 156 -6.23 -16.41 0.32
CA VAL A 156 -5.55 -15.11 0.43
C VAL A 156 -4.33 -15.22 1.32
N ARG A 157 -3.24 -14.59 0.91
CA ARG A 157 -2.05 -14.38 1.72
C ARG A 157 -1.83 -12.90 1.99
N TRP A 158 -1.42 -12.58 3.21
CA TRP A 158 -1.12 -11.23 3.67
C TRP A 158 0.37 -10.98 3.74
N GLY A 159 0.80 -9.78 3.31
CA GLY A 159 2.20 -9.39 3.25
C GLY A 159 2.88 -9.21 4.61
N GLY A 160 2.12 -9.12 5.70
CA GLY A 160 2.67 -9.20 7.06
C GLY A 160 3.35 -10.56 7.36
N ASP A 161 2.92 -11.62 6.68
CA ASP A 161 3.50 -12.97 6.80
C ASP A 161 4.54 -13.28 5.71
N LEU A 162 4.80 -12.32 4.81
CA LEU A 162 5.76 -12.46 3.73
C LEU A 162 7.15 -11.99 4.14
N ARG A 163 8.13 -12.32 3.30
CA ARG A 163 9.51 -11.85 3.41
C ARG A 163 9.95 -11.32 2.03
N PRO A 164 10.40 -10.05 1.93
CA PRO A 164 10.29 -9.00 2.96
C PRO A 164 8.84 -8.72 3.36
N VAL A 165 8.63 -8.23 4.59
CA VAL A 165 7.29 -7.89 5.11
C VAL A 165 6.70 -6.72 4.34
N LYS A 166 5.39 -6.72 4.07
CA LYS A 166 4.65 -5.56 3.53
C LYS A 166 3.21 -5.62 4.01
N GLU A 167 2.94 -5.01 5.15
CA GLU A 167 1.64 -5.10 5.84
C GLU A 167 0.47 -4.50 5.05
N SER A 168 0.74 -3.68 4.03
CA SER A 168 -0.29 -3.19 3.08
C SER A 168 -0.78 -4.26 2.10
N HIS A 169 0.00 -5.31 1.82
CA HIS A 169 -0.20 -6.22 0.68
C HIS A 169 -1.14 -7.38 0.99
N PHE A 170 -2.06 -7.66 0.08
CA PHE A 170 -2.89 -8.88 0.06
C PHE A 170 -2.88 -9.46 -1.35
N GLN A 171 -2.81 -10.79 -1.47
CA GLN A 171 -2.82 -11.48 -2.76
C GLN A 171 -3.65 -12.75 -2.74
N ILE A 172 -4.11 -13.17 -3.91
CA ILE A 172 -4.57 -14.54 -4.14
C ILE A 172 -3.37 -15.49 -4.04
N ASP A 173 -3.51 -16.54 -3.23
CA ASP A 173 -2.44 -17.50 -2.91
C ASP A 173 -2.65 -18.89 -3.54
N VAL A 174 -3.56 -18.97 -4.52
CA VAL A 174 -3.84 -20.19 -5.28
C VAL A 174 -3.68 -19.94 -6.78
N PRO A 175 -3.27 -20.97 -7.56
CA PRO A 175 -3.10 -20.81 -9.00
C PRO A 175 -4.45 -20.61 -9.72
N PRO A 176 -4.43 -20.16 -10.99
CA PRO A 176 -5.62 -20.12 -11.82
C PRO A 176 -6.34 -21.47 -11.87
N GLY A 177 -7.67 -21.46 -11.69
CA GLY A 177 -8.50 -22.66 -11.76
C GLY A 177 -8.56 -23.50 -10.47
N ASP A 178 -7.92 -23.08 -9.37
CA ASP A 178 -8.07 -23.76 -8.08
C ASP A 178 -9.53 -23.67 -7.59
N PRO A 179 -10.21 -24.79 -7.32
CA PRO A 179 -11.63 -24.80 -6.96
C PRO A 179 -11.93 -24.11 -5.63
N ARG A 180 -10.94 -23.97 -4.73
CA ARG A 180 -11.12 -23.28 -3.45
C ARG A 180 -11.43 -21.80 -3.66
N LEU A 181 -10.86 -21.17 -4.69
CA LEU A 181 -11.13 -19.77 -4.98
C LEU A 181 -12.61 -19.55 -5.32
N GLY A 182 -13.19 -20.43 -6.15
CA GLY A 182 -14.60 -20.39 -6.50
C GLY A 182 -15.50 -20.61 -5.29
N ALA A 183 -15.22 -21.63 -4.48
CA ALA A 183 -15.99 -21.95 -3.28
C ALA A 183 -16.01 -20.78 -2.26
N VAL A 184 -14.85 -20.17 -2.00
CA VAL A 184 -14.76 -19.00 -1.12
C VAL A 184 -15.47 -17.80 -1.74
N ALA A 185 -15.31 -17.55 -3.04
CA ALA A 185 -16.00 -16.45 -3.72
C ALA A 185 -17.52 -16.57 -3.64
N GLU A 186 -18.08 -17.77 -3.83
CA GLU A 186 -19.52 -18.04 -3.68
C GLU A 186 -20.00 -17.77 -2.26
N LYS A 187 -19.29 -18.29 -1.24
CA LYS A 187 -19.58 -18.02 0.17
C LYS A 187 -19.60 -16.52 0.46
N LEU A 188 -18.57 -15.80 0.04
CA LEU A 188 -18.43 -14.36 0.28
C LEU A 188 -19.49 -13.53 -0.46
N ARG A 189 -19.99 -14.00 -1.61
CA ARG A 189 -21.14 -13.39 -2.30
C ARG A 189 -22.43 -13.62 -1.50
N GLY A 190 -22.64 -14.82 -0.95
CA GLY A 190 -23.79 -15.13 -0.09
C GLY A 190 -23.87 -14.29 1.17
N LEU A 191 -22.72 -13.99 1.81
CA LEU A 191 -22.63 -13.10 2.98
C LEU A 191 -23.02 -11.63 2.71
N ARG A 192 -23.22 -11.24 1.44
CA ARG A 192 -23.66 -9.88 1.07
C ARG A 192 -25.18 -9.77 0.93
N VAL A 193 -25.90 -10.89 0.92
CA VAL A 193 -27.35 -10.95 0.67
C VAL A 193 -28.16 -11.18 1.95
N GLY A 194 -27.50 -11.50 3.07
CA GLY A 194 -28.10 -11.57 4.41
C GLY A 194 -27.82 -10.33 5.22
#